data_AF-A0A9C9F6U2-F1
#
_entry.id   AF-A0A9C9F6U2-F1
#
_cell.length_a   1.000
_cell.length_b   1.000
_cell.length_c   1.000
_cell.angle_alpha   90.00
_cell.angle_beta   90.00
_cell.angle_gamma   90.00
#
_symmetry.space_group_name_H-M   'P 1'
#
loop_
_entity.id
_entity.type
_entity.pdbx_description
1 polymer ?
#
loop_
_entity_poly.entity_id
_entity_poly.type
_entity_poly.pdbx_seq_one_letter_code
_entity_poly.pdbx_strand_id
1 'polypeptide(L)'
;MDSSVLFGVATIGYMLSMVAYITYLVFRNRQIGLVATGITVASFIAQTIAFLMRWVEGYEMGLRSFWRPPISNLYESLIFFVWCLILGYLIIEFKYRNRSFGAFITPVAGLALAFIEMTGMSKEIQPLMPALQSNWLLAHVTMSFIAYAAFGLSFGTALMYLIEKTEERTEPAYIFWTVSLGVLIVLLAAMGLDFMKYHVLATNSEVIKDYLFRATFKSGSSVVSLAS
;
A
#
# COMPACT_ATOMS: atom_id res chain seq x y z
N MET A 1 -21.15 -18.08 -6.71
CA MET A 1 -20.51 -16.90 -7.35
C MET A 1 -19.03 -17.06 -7.15
N ASP A 2 -18.24 -16.92 -8.20
CA ASP A 2 -16.79 -17.10 -8.11
C ASP A 2 -16.16 -15.98 -7.25
N SER A 3 -15.23 -16.31 -6.34
CA SER A 3 -14.63 -15.34 -5.40
C SER A 3 -13.94 -14.17 -6.13
N SER A 4 -13.43 -14.43 -7.33
CA SER A 4 -12.82 -13.45 -8.24
C SER A 4 -13.76 -12.29 -8.62
N VAL A 5 -15.06 -12.56 -8.79
CA VAL A 5 -16.06 -11.57 -9.20
C VAL A 5 -16.39 -10.63 -8.04
N LEU A 6 -16.41 -11.14 -6.81
CA LEU A 6 -16.66 -10.33 -5.62
C LEU A 6 -15.51 -9.36 -5.32
N PHE A 7 -14.26 -9.76 -5.54
CA PHE A 7 -13.14 -8.83 -5.47
C PHE A 7 -13.22 -7.74 -6.53
N GLY A 8 -13.63 -8.07 -7.76
CA GLY A 8 -13.87 -7.07 -8.81
C GLY A 8 -14.95 -6.05 -8.44
N VAL A 9 -16.06 -6.50 -7.86
CA VAL A 9 -17.14 -5.63 -7.37
C VAL A 9 -16.65 -4.72 -6.23
N ALA A 10 -15.88 -5.27 -5.29
CA ALA A 10 -15.31 -4.48 -4.20
C ALA A 10 -14.35 -3.40 -4.73
N THR A 11 -13.49 -3.72 -5.70
CA THR A 11 -12.59 -2.76 -6.34
C THR A 11 -13.34 -1.62 -7.02
N ILE A 12 -14.40 -1.92 -7.77
CA ILE A 12 -15.26 -0.89 -8.38
C ILE A 12 -15.91 -0.02 -7.29
N GLY A 13 -16.40 -0.64 -6.22
CA GLY A 13 -16.96 0.06 -5.06
C GLY A 13 -15.97 1.06 -4.44
N TYR A 14 -14.72 0.66 -4.23
CA TYR A 14 -13.67 1.53 -3.70
C TYR A 14 -13.27 2.66 -4.66
N MET A 15 -13.25 2.40 -5.97
CA MET A 15 -13.04 3.43 -6.98
C MET A 15 -14.17 4.46 -6.99
N LEU A 16 -15.42 4.03 -6.84
CA LEU A 16 -16.57 4.93 -6.69
C LEU A 16 -16.51 5.74 -5.39
N SER A 17 -16.12 5.11 -4.28
CA SER A 17 -15.87 5.80 -3.01
C SER A 17 -14.81 6.89 -3.15
N MET A 18 -13.70 6.60 -3.84
CA MET A 18 -12.64 7.58 -4.12
C MET A 18 -13.21 8.82 -4.82
N VAL A 19 -13.96 8.64 -5.91
CA VAL A 19 -14.57 9.74 -6.66
C VAL A 19 -15.58 10.51 -5.78
N ALA A 20 -16.37 9.80 -4.97
CA ALA A 20 -17.35 10.41 -4.07
C ALA A 20 -16.70 11.26 -2.95
N TYR A 21 -15.59 10.81 -2.36
CA TYR A 21 -14.85 11.60 -1.37
C TYR A 21 -14.13 12.81 -1.98
N ILE A 22 -13.57 12.68 -3.18
CA ILE A 22 -12.99 13.83 -3.90
C ILE A 22 -14.09 14.86 -4.20
N THR A 23 -15.25 14.40 -4.66
CA THR A 23 -16.42 15.26 -4.90
C THR A 23 -16.90 15.93 -3.61
N TYR A 24 -16.90 15.21 -2.49
CA TYR A 24 -17.20 15.79 -1.18
C TYR A 24 -16.23 16.92 -0.80
N LEU A 25 -14.93 16.79 -1.07
CA LEU A 25 -13.98 17.87 -0.81
C LEU A 25 -14.28 19.14 -1.62
N VAL A 26 -14.68 18.98 -2.89
CA VAL A 26 -14.98 20.12 -3.78
C VAL A 26 -16.27 20.83 -3.39
N PHE A 27 -17.35 20.08 -3.15
CA PHE A 27 -18.68 20.66 -2.92
C PHE A 27 -19.00 20.88 -1.43
N ARG A 28 -18.19 20.34 -0.50
CA ARG A 28 -18.33 20.43 0.96
C ARG A 28 -19.74 20.08 1.50
N ASN A 29 -20.53 19.32 0.73
CA ASN A 29 -21.91 19.01 1.04
C ASN A 29 -22.01 17.78 1.97
N ARG A 30 -22.69 17.92 3.11
CA ARG A 30 -22.85 16.88 4.13
C ARG A 30 -23.51 15.60 3.60
N GLN A 31 -24.38 15.70 2.59
CA GLN A 31 -25.06 14.53 2.02
C GLN A 31 -24.10 13.67 1.17
N ILE A 32 -23.25 14.30 0.36
CA ILE A 32 -22.25 13.60 -0.48
C ILE A 32 -21.28 12.84 0.40
N GLY A 33 -20.84 13.44 1.51
CA GLY A 33 -19.96 12.76 2.47
C GLY A 33 -20.63 11.55 3.12
N LEU A 34 -21.95 11.58 3.39
CA LEU A 34 -22.66 10.45 3.98
C LEU A 34 -22.85 9.30 2.97
N VAL A 35 -23.11 9.64 1.70
CA VAL A 35 -23.16 8.66 0.61
C VAL A 35 -21.78 8.02 0.40
N ALA A 36 -20.70 8.80 0.43
CA ALA A 36 -19.33 8.30 0.29
C ALA A 36 -18.96 7.30 1.41
N THR A 37 -19.30 7.61 2.66
CA THR A 37 -19.13 6.67 3.78
C THR A 37 -19.96 5.40 3.57
N GLY A 38 -21.21 5.55 3.12
CA GLY A 38 -22.10 4.42 2.84
C GLY A 38 -21.53 3.46 1.77
N ILE A 39 -21.02 4.00 0.67
CA ILE A 39 -20.38 3.21 -0.39
C ILE A 39 -19.12 2.52 0.13
N THR A 40 -18.36 3.18 0.98
CA THR A 40 -17.11 2.62 1.55
C THR A 40 -17.40 1.48 2.52
N VAL A 41 -18.41 1.63 3.37
CA VAL A 41 -18.86 0.56 4.27
C VAL A 41 -19.41 -0.62 3.46
N ALA A 42 -20.21 -0.37 2.42
CA ALA A 42 -20.72 -1.42 1.55
C ALA A 42 -19.58 -2.18 0.84
N SER A 43 -18.59 -1.45 0.33
CA SER A 43 -17.40 -2.02 -0.33
C SER A 43 -16.54 -2.83 0.65
N PHE A 44 -16.40 -2.35 1.88
CA PHE A 44 -15.68 -3.05 2.95
C PHE A 44 -16.38 -4.36 3.35
N ILE A 45 -17.71 -4.35 3.44
CA ILE A 45 -18.50 -5.55 3.70
C ILE A 45 -18.34 -6.54 2.54
N ALA A 46 -18.46 -6.08 1.29
CA ALA A 46 -18.25 -6.91 0.11
C ALA A 46 -16.85 -7.53 0.08
N GLN A 47 -15.80 -6.76 0.40
CA GLN A 47 -14.43 -7.25 0.50
C GLN A 47 -14.26 -8.28 1.61
N THR A 48 -14.88 -8.06 2.77
CA THR A 48 -14.86 -9.01 3.90
C THR A 48 -15.54 -10.32 3.53
N ILE A 49 -16.68 -10.27 2.81
CA ILE A 49 -17.37 -11.45 2.30
C ILE A 49 -16.51 -12.17 1.25
N ALA A 50 -15.86 -11.45 0.34
CA ALA A 50 -14.96 -12.03 -0.66
C ALA A 50 -13.80 -12.78 0.00
N PHE A 51 -13.20 -12.21 1.05
CA PHE A 51 -12.18 -12.87 1.87
C PHE A 51 -12.70 -14.14 2.56
N LEU A 52 -13.89 -14.09 3.15
CA LEU A 52 -14.51 -15.25 3.80
C LEU A 52 -14.83 -16.37 2.81
N MET A 53 -15.38 -16.04 1.64
CA MET A 53 -15.64 -17.04 0.60
C MET A 53 -14.36 -17.69 0.12
N ARG A 54 -13.30 -16.90 -0.09
CA ARG A 54 -11.98 -17.43 -0.47
C ARG A 54 -11.34 -18.29 0.61
N TRP A 55 -11.58 -17.98 1.89
CA TRP A 55 -11.19 -18.82 3.02
C TRP A 55 -11.90 -20.19 2.99
N VAL A 56 -13.19 -20.21 2.67
CA VAL A 56 -13.99 -21.45 2.56
C VAL A 56 -13.57 -22.27 1.34
N GLU A 57 -13.37 -21.65 0.18
CA GLU A 57 -12.85 -22.32 -1.02
C GLU A 57 -11.47 -22.98 -0.78
N GLY A 58 -10.59 -22.30 -0.03
CA GLY A 58 -9.30 -22.85 0.38
C GLY A 58 -9.41 -24.05 1.34
N TYR A 59 -10.49 -24.12 2.13
CA TYR A 59 -10.78 -25.24 3.02
C TYR A 59 -11.28 -26.47 2.22
N GLU A 60 -12.13 -26.27 1.22
CA GLU A 60 -12.70 -27.34 0.39
C GLU A 60 -11.66 -27.97 -0.56
N MET A 61 -10.65 -27.23 -1.01
CA MET A 61 -9.56 -27.74 -1.87
C MET A 61 -8.51 -28.60 -1.14
N GLY A 62 -8.71 -28.96 0.14
CA GLY A 62 -7.88 -29.94 0.83
C GLY A 62 -6.54 -29.43 1.37
N LEU A 63 -6.25 -28.12 1.29
CA LEU A 63 -5.13 -27.49 2.00
C LEU A 63 -5.47 -27.37 3.50
N ARG A 64 -5.38 -28.49 4.22
CA ARG A 64 -5.58 -28.59 5.68
C ARG A 64 -4.75 -27.57 6.45
N SER A 65 -5.35 -26.45 6.85
CA SER A 65 -5.18 -25.85 8.17
C SER A 65 -6.12 -24.67 8.37
N PHE A 66 -6.89 -24.70 9.46
CA PHE A 66 -7.66 -23.57 10.01
C PHE A 66 -6.78 -22.34 10.34
N TRP A 67 -5.47 -22.48 10.21
CA TRP A 67 -4.43 -21.48 10.51
C TRP A 67 -3.73 -20.91 9.26
N ARG A 68 -4.27 -21.14 8.05
CA ARG A 68 -3.73 -20.57 6.81
C ARG A 68 -4.63 -19.48 6.25
N PRO A 69 -4.42 -18.22 6.67
CA PRO A 69 -4.97 -17.08 5.96
C PRO A 69 -4.60 -17.07 4.47
N PRO A 70 -5.54 -16.70 3.58
CA PRO A 70 -5.25 -16.34 2.21
C PRO A 70 -4.48 -15.01 2.23
N ILE A 71 -3.19 -15.09 2.57
CA ILE A 71 -2.17 -14.03 2.50
C ILE A 71 -0.95 -14.61 1.75
N SER A 72 -1.18 -15.68 0.99
CA SER A 72 -0.07 -16.50 0.46
C SER A 72 0.43 -15.97 -0.88
N ASN A 73 -0.42 -15.24 -1.60
CA ASN A 73 -0.10 -14.57 -2.84
C ASN A 73 0.10 -13.06 -2.59
N LEU A 74 0.90 -12.41 -3.43
CA LEU A 74 1.04 -10.95 -3.46
C LEU A 74 -0.33 -10.28 -3.66
N TYR A 75 -1.19 -10.86 -4.51
CA TYR A 75 -2.57 -10.43 -4.70
C TYR A 75 -3.33 -10.37 -3.36
N GLU A 76 -3.34 -11.49 -2.63
CA GLU A 76 -4.07 -11.64 -1.39
C GLU A 76 -3.52 -10.74 -0.27
N SER A 77 -2.19 -10.59 -0.21
CA SER A 77 -1.51 -9.72 0.73
C SER A 77 -1.86 -8.24 0.53
N LEU A 78 -1.93 -7.78 -0.73
CA LEU A 78 -2.27 -6.39 -1.02
C LEU A 78 -3.74 -6.07 -0.71
N ILE A 79 -4.65 -7.01 -0.99
CA ILE A 79 -6.07 -6.85 -0.64
C ILE A 79 -6.22 -6.82 0.89
N PHE A 80 -5.43 -7.61 1.63
CA PHE A 80 -5.43 -7.60 3.08
C PHE A 80 -4.91 -6.27 3.63
N PHE A 81 -3.86 -5.73 3.02
CA PHE A 81 -3.36 -4.39 3.34
C PHE A 81 -4.43 -3.31 3.14
N VAL A 82 -5.14 -3.32 2.00
CA VAL A 82 -6.24 -2.38 1.74
C VAL A 82 -7.36 -2.54 2.76
N TRP A 83 -7.71 -3.78 3.12
CA TRP A 83 -8.70 -4.06 4.14
C TRP A 83 -8.31 -3.48 5.51
N CYS A 84 -7.06 -3.66 5.96
CA CYS A 84 -6.55 -3.05 7.19
C CYS A 84 -6.58 -1.52 7.14
N LEU A 85 -6.20 -0.94 6.00
CA LEU A 85 -6.17 0.51 5.80
C LEU A 85 -7.58 1.12 5.87
N ILE A 86 -8.56 0.51 5.21
CA ILE A 86 -9.96 0.93 5.25
C ILE A 86 -10.59 0.70 6.63
N LEU A 87 -10.27 -0.41 7.30
CA LEU A 87 -10.74 -0.66 8.65
C LEU A 87 -10.24 0.43 9.62
N GLY A 88 -8.95 0.77 9.57
CA GLY A 88 -8.41 1.85 10.40
C GLY A 88 -9.00 3.23 10.04
N TYR A 89 -9.27 3.48 8.76
CA TYR A 89 -10.01 4.67 8.31
C TYR A 89 -11.40 4.75 8.93
N LEU A 90 -12.20 3.68 8.83
CA LEU A 90 -13.56 3.63 9.36
C LEU A 90 -13.57 3.85 10.87
N ILE A 91 -12.62 3.26 11.62
CA ILE A 91 -12.48 3.49 13.07
C ILE A 91 -12.26 4.98 13.37
N ILE A 92 -11.38 5.65 12.63
CA ILE A 92 -11.10 7.08 12.81
C ILE A 92 -12.33 7.92 12.43
N GLU A 93 -12.99 7.60 11.32
CA GLU A 93 -14.19 8.31 10.88
C GLU A 93 -15.33 8.19 11.92
N PHE A 94 -15.57 7.00 12.48
CA PHE A 94 -16.60 6.80 13.50
C PHE A 94 -16.26 7.51 14.82
N LYS A 95 -14.99 7.52 15.22
CA LYS A 95 -14.55 8.16 16.48
C LYS A 95 -14.56 9.69 16.40
N TYR A 96 -14.05 10.26 15.31
CA TYR A 96 -13.87 11.71 15.17
C TYR A 96 -14.97 12.41 14.36
N ARG A 97 -15.87 11.65 13.72
CA ARG A 97 -16.93 12.15 12.81
C ARG A 97 -16.42 13.07 11.69
N ASN A 98 -15.12 13.05 11.42
CA ASN A 98 -14.48 13.89 10.42
C ASN A 98 -14.30 13.10 9.12
N ARG A 99 -15.14 13.41 8.12
CA ARG A 99 -15.21 12.68 6.85
C ARG A 99 -14.14 13.10 5.85
N SER A 100 -13.53 14.27 6.04
CA SER A 100 -12.49 14.80 5.15
C SER A 100 -11.27 13.88 5.08
N PHE A 101 -11.04 13.10 6.14
CA PHE A 101 -9.98 12.11 6.19
C PHE A 101 -10.12 11.00 5.14
N GLY A 102 -11.35 10.68 4.71
CA GLY A 102 -11.62 9.65 3.71
C GLY A 102 -11.11 10.00 2.33
N ALA A 103 -11.01 11.29 2.02
CA ALA A 103 -10.53 11.75 0.73
C ALA A 103 -9.03 11.54 0.52
N PHE A 104 -8.25 11.33 1.58
CA PHE A 104 -6.83 10.98 1.46
C PHE A 104 -6.59 9.48 1.40
N ILE A 105 -7.45 8.70 2.05
CA ILE A 105 -7.27 7.26 2.23
C ILE A 105 -7.92 6.46 1.10
N THR A 106 -9.12 6.85 0.68
CA THR A 106 -9.83 6.13 -0.38
C THR A 106 -9.12 6.15 -1.74
N PRO A 107 -8.37 7.20 -2.14
CA PRO A 107 -7.53 7.12 -3.33
C PRO A 107 -6.37 6.14 -3.20
N VAL A 108 -5.72 6.07 -2.04
CA VAL A 108 -4.64 5.11 -1.80
C VAL A 108 -5.17 3.67 -1.92
N ALA A 109 -6.33 3.40 -1.32
CA ALA A 109 -7.00 2.11 -1.42
C ALA A 109 -7.44 1.79 -2.86
N GLY A 110 -8.09 2.74 -3.53
CA GLY A 110 -8.58 2.57 -4.91
C GLY A 110 -7.45 2.34 -5.92
N LEU A 111 -6.39 3.15 -5.85
CA LEU A 111 -5.22 2.98 -6.72
C LEU A 111 -4.48 1.68 -6.45
N ALA A 112 -4.34 1.26 -5.18
CA ALA A 112 -3.73 -0.02 -4.84
C ALA A 112 -4.52 -1.19 -5.46
N LEU A 113 -5.85 -1.19 -5.36
CA LEU A 113 -6.69 -2.23 -5.97
C LEU A 113 -6.71 -2.16 -7.50
N ALA A 114 -6.73 -0.96 -8.09
CA ALA A 114 -6.67 -0.77 -9.53
C ALA A 114 -5.34 -1.28 -10.11
N PHE A 115 -4.23 -1.06 -9.40
CA PHE A 115 -2.92 -1.58 -9.79
C PHE A 115 -2.90 -3.11 -9.84
N ILE A 116 -3.56 -3.77 -8.87
CA ILE A 116 -3.65 -5.24 -8.83
C ILE A 116 -4.40 -5.78 -10.06
N GLU A 117 -5.57 -5.20 -10.37
CA GLU A 117 -6.37 -5.63 -11.52
C GLU A 117 -5.67 -5.32 -12.86
N MET A 118 -4.98 -4.16 -12.96
CA MET A 118 -4.25 -3.76 -14.17
C MET A 118 -3.01 -4.62 -14.43
N THR A 119 -2.34 -5.09 -13.38
CA THR A 119 -1.13 -5.93 -13.51
C THR A 119 -1.48 -7.37 -13.89
N GLY A 120 -2.76 -7.76 -13.90
CA GLY A 120 -3.19 -9.10 -14.29
C GLY A 120 -2.55 -10.21 -13.45
N MET A 121 -2.19 -9.88 -12.20
CA MET A 121 -1.43 -10.76 -11.31
C MET A 121 -2.22 -12.06 -11.08
N SER A 122 -1.55 -13.23 -11.14
CA SER A 122 -2.27 -14.51 -11.20
C SER A 122 -3.20 -14.68 -10.00
N LYS A 123 -4.50 -14.75 -10.26
CA LYS A 123 -5.55 -15.05 -9.28
C LYS A 123 -5.52 -16.53 -8.81
N GLU A 124 -4.62 -17.31 -9.41
CA GLU A 124 -4.37 -18.72 -9.12
C GLU A 124 -3.82 -18.93 -7.71
N ILE A 125 -4.34 -19.96 -7.05
CA ILE A 125 -3.92 -20.41 -5.73
C ILE A 125 -2.60 -21.16 -5.92
N GLN A 126 -1.48 -20.46 -5.80
CA GLN A 126 -0.17 -21.10 -5.89
C GLN A 126 0.16 -21.80 -4.55
N PRO A 127 0.65 -23.06 -4.58
CA PRO A 127 1.10 -23.73 -3.37
C PRO A 127 2.33 -23.01 -2.82
N LEU A 128 2.28 -22.61 -1.54
CA LEU A 128 3.39 -21.92 -0.88
C LEU A 128 4.65 -22.79 -0.93
N MET A 129 5.79 -22.14 -1.16
CA MET A 129 7.08 -22.74 -0.89
C MET A 129 7.12 -23.27 0.56
N PRO A 130 7.66 -24.48 0.80
CA PRO A 130 7.64 -25.14 2.12
C PRO A 130 8.23 -24.31 3.28
N ALA A 131 9.06 -23.30 2.98
CA ALA A 131 9.66 -22.40 3.95
C ALA A 131 8.68 -21.35 4.55
N LEU A 132 7.51 -21.11 3.93
CA LEU A 132 6.52 -20.10 4.34
C LEU A 132 5.37 -20.68 5.21
N GLN A 133 5.54 -21.90 5.72
CA GLN A 133 4.52 -22.66 6.48
C GLN A 133 4.55 -22.39 8.00
N SER A 134 5.42 -21.52 8.50
CA SER A 134 5.53 -21.30 9.95
C SER A 134 4.45 -20.33 10.46
N ASN A 135 3.75 -20.72 11.53
CA ASN A 135 2.74 -19.88 12.19
C ASN A 135 3.32 -18.55 12.69
N TRP A 136 4.61 -18.53 13.04
CA TRP A 136 5.32 -17.34 13.51
C TRP A 136 5.56 -16.33 12.40
N LEU A 137 5.90 -16.78 11.20
CA LEU A 137 6.05 -15.91 10.04
C LEU A 137 4.70 -15.29 9.64
N LEU A 138 3.64 -16.08 9.68
CA LEU A 138 2.28 -15.58 9.44
C LEU A 138 1.92 -14.46 10.43
N ALA A 139 2.14 -14.67 11.73
CA ALA A 139 1.91 -13.65 12.74
C ALA A 139 2.76 -12.39 12.48
N HIS A 140 4.04 -12.55 12.14
CA HIS A 140 4.91 -11.44 11.78
C HIS A 140 4.38 -10.64 10.57
N VAL A 141 4.05 -11.31 9.47
CA VAL A 141 3.55 -10.66 8.24
C VAL A 141 2.23 -9.92 8.48
N THR A 142 1.30 -10.52 9.22
CA THR A 142 0.03 -9.86 9.57
C THR A 142 0.25 -8.61 10.42
N MET A 143 1.10 -8.67 11.45
CA MET A 143 1.46 -7.50 12.26
C MET A 143 2.16 -6.42 11.44
N SER A 144 3.03 -6.80 10.50
CA SER A 144 3.69 -5.86 9.59
C SER A 144 2.68 -5.12 8.71
N PHE A 145 1.68 -5.80 8.14
CA PHE A 145 0.64 -5.13 7.34
C PHE A 145 -0.24 -4.20 8.17
N ILE A 146 -0.60 -4.59 9.39
CA ILE A 146 -1.33 -3.72 10.32
C ILE A 146 -0.49 -2.48 10.66
N ALA A 147 0.81 -2.66 10.93
CA ALA A 147 1.73 -1.56 11.21
C ALA A 147 1.85 -0.62 10.01
N TYR A 148 1.96 -1.13 8.78
CA TYR A 148 1.99 -0.31 7.57
C TYR A 148 0.69 0.46 7.34
N ALA A 149 -0.47 -0.18 7.56
CA ALA A 149 -1.76 0.50 7.48
C ALA A 149 -1.84 1.64 8.51
N ALA A 150 -1.46 1.39 9.76
CA ALA A 150 -1.41 2.41 10.81
C ALA A 150 -0.43 3.56 10.48
N PHE A 151 0.73 3.24 9.91
CA PHE A 151 1.71 4.23 9.47
C PHE A 151 1.16 5.10 8.33
N GLY A 152 0.48 4.48 7.35
CA GLY A 152 -0.20 5.19 6.27
C GLY A 152 -1.30 6.12 6.77
N LEU A 153 -2.09 5.69 7.77
CA LEU A 153 -3.10 6.53 8.40
C LEU A 153 -2.47 7.70 9.16
N SER A 154 -1.40 7.45 9.93
CA SER A 154 -0.65 8.50 10.63
C SER A 154 -0.09 9.54 9.64
N PHE A 155 0.52 9.08 8.55
CA PHE A 155 1.01 9.96 7.48
C PHE A 155 -0.13 10.79 6.85
N GLY A 156 -1.28 10.17 6.59
CA GLY A 156 -2.48 10.88 6.12
C GLY A 156 -2.97 11.94 7.11
N THR A 157 -2.94 11.66 8.42
CA THR A 157 -3.36 12.64 9.43
C THR A 157 -2.36 13.79 9.55
N ALA A 158 -1.06 13.51 9.45
CA ALA A 158 -0.01 14.53 9.47
C ALA A 158 -0.10 15.45 8.25
N LEU A 159 -0.36 14.89 7.08
CA LEU A 159 -0.65 15.64 5.85
C LEU A 159 -1.84 16.58 6.04
N MET A 160 -2.95 16.06 6.57
CA MET A 160 -4.15 16.86 6.79
C MET A 160 -3.90 18.00 7.79
N TYR A 161 -3.25 17.69 8.92
CA TYR A 161 -2.86 18.69 9.92
C TYR A 161 -2.03 19.81 9.30
N LEU A 162 -1.09 19.43 8.44
CA LEU A 162 -0.22 20.40 7.83
C LEU A 162 -0.91 21.24 6.75
N ILE A 163 -1.82 20.67 5.96
CA ILE A 163 -2.61 21.44 4.98
C ILE A 163 -3.43 22.52 5.69
N GLU A 164 -4.06 22.18 6.83
CA GLU A 164 -4.81 23.13 7.65
C GLU A 164 -3.92 24.24 8.22
N LYS A 165 -2.75 23.87 8.75
CA LYS A 165 -1.77 24.83 9.30
C LYS A 165 -1.04 25.67 8.25
N THR A 166 -0.99 25.22 7.00
CA THR A 166 -0.33 25.92 5.89
C THR A 166 -1.08 27.19 5.45
N GLU A 167 -2.38 27.32 5.77
CA GLU A 167 -3.10 28.58 5.54
C GLU A 167 -2.49 29.75 6.34
N GLU A 168 -1.87 29.48 7.49
CA GLU A 168 -1.10 30.44 8.28
C GLU A 168 0.37 30.43 7.82
N ARG A 169 0.67 31.13 6.70
CA ARG A 169 1.99 31.19 6.02
C ARG A 169 3.19 31.69 6.87
N THR A 170 3.00 31.94 8.16
CA THR A 170 4.02 32.44 9.09
C THR A 170 4.52 31.39 10.08
N GLU A 171 3.98 30.16 10.05
CA GLU A 171 4.35 29.14 11.05
C GLU A 171 5.56 28.28 10.67
N PRO A 172 6.39 27.88 11.65
CA PRO A 172 7.54 27.00 11.41
C PRO A 172 7.16 25.64 10.81
N ALA A 173 5.91 25.20 10.98
CA ALA A 173 5.37 23.99 10.35
C ALA A 173 5.39 24.07 8.82
N TYR A 174 5.07 25.24 8.24
CA TYR A 174 5.06 25.44 6.79
C TYR A 174 6.48 25.30 6.20
N ILE A 175 7.47 25.89 6.86
CA ILE A 175 8.87 25.83 6.43
C ILE A 175 9.39 24.39 6.53
N PHE A 176 9.12 23.71 7.66
CA PHE A 176 9.55 22.33 7.87
C PHE A 176 9.03 21.39 6.78
N TRP A 177 7.75 21.49 6.44
CA TRP A 177 7.17 20.59 5.44
C TRP A 177 7.56 20.92 4.01
N THR A 178 7.64 22.19 3.62
CA THR A 178 8.09 22.54 2.27
C THR A 178 9.52 22.07 2.01
N VAL A 179 10.40 22.17 3.02
CA VAL A 179 11.77 21.63 2.95
C VAL A 179 11.76 20.10 2.93
N SER A 180 11.01 19.45 3.84
CA SER A 180 10.95 17.98 3.91
C SER A 180 10.39 17.35 2.63
N LEU A 181 9.31 17.92 2.08
CA LEU A 181 8.70 17.50 0.83
C LEU A 181 9.62 17.77 -0.36
N GLY A 182 10.31 18.92 -0.37
CA GLY A 182 11.34 19.22 -1.37
C GLY A 182 12.47 18.19 -1.40
N VAL A 183 13.00 17.83 -0.22
CA VAL A 183 14.03 16.78 -0.09
C VAL A 183 13.49 15.43 -0.58
N LEU A 184 12.26 15.07 -0.20
CA LEU A 184 11.63 13.82 -0.63
C LEU A 184 11.48 13.74 -2.15
N ILE A 185 11.02 14.82 -2.80
CA ILE A 185 10.89 14.87 -4.27
C ILE A 185 12.25 14.75 -4.94
N VAL A 186 13.27 15.45 -4.45
CA VAL A 186 14.62 15.39 -5.01
C VAL A 186 15.19 13.97 -4.89
N LEU A 187 15.01 13.32 -3.74
CA LEU A 187 15.44 11.93 -3.54
C LEU A 187 14.69 10.97 -4.47
N LEU A 188 13.36 11.10 -4.60
CA LEU A 188 12.59 10.25 -5.50
C LEU A 188 12.97 10.46 -6.97
N ALA A 189 13.22 11.70 -7.39
CA ALA A 189 13.70 12.00 -8.73
C ALA A 189 15.11 11.43 -8.96
N ALA A 190 16.00 11.54 -7.98
CA ALA A 190 17.34 10.95 -8.03
C ALA A 190 17.28 9.42 -8.14
N MET A 191 16.45 8.76 -7.32
CA MET A 191 16.23 7.31 -7.39
C MET A 191 15.60 6.89 -8.72
N GLY A 192 14.66 7.66 -9.26
CA GLY A 192 14.05 7.40 -10.56
C GLY A 192 15.07 7.50 -11.70
N LEU A 193 15.91 8.53 -11.68
CA LEU A 193 17.00 8.68 -12.64
C LEU A 193 18.03 7.56 -12.53
N ASP A 194 18.35 7.16 -11.30
CA ASP A 194 19.28 6.06 -11.05
C ASP A 194 18.71 4.74 -11.55
N PHE A 195 17.43 4.44 -11.26
CA PHE A 195 16.74 3.25 -11.78
C PHE A 195 16.75 3.19 -13.31
N MET A 196 16.44 4.31 -13.98
CA MET A 196 16.49 4.39 -15.44
C MET A 196 17.91 4.15 -15.97
N LYS A 197 18.92 4.74 -15.31
CA LYS A 197 20.33 4.58 -15.69
C LYS A 197 20.79 3.13 -15.48
N TYR A 198 20.44 2.51 -14.36
CA TYR A 198 20.75 1.12 -14.06
C TYR A 198 20.01 0.14 -14.98
N HIS A 199 18.74 0.37 -15.32
CA HIS A 199 18.01 -0.47 -16.28
C HIS A 199 18.62 -0.38 -17.69
N VAL A 200 19.08 0.80 -18.10
CA VAL A 200 19.78 0.99 -19.39
C VAL A 200 21.16 0.32 -19.37
N LEU A 201 21.90 0.40 -18.26
CA LEU A 201 23.21 -0.25 -18.11
C LEU A 201 23.09 -1.77 -17.95
N ALA A 202 22.03 -2.27 -17.33
CA ALA A 202 21.82 -3.70 -17.10
C ALA A 202 21.51 -4.50 -18.38
N THR A 203 21.14 -3.81 -19.45
CA THR A 203 21.07 -4.41 -20.80
C THR A 203 22.45 -4.83 -21.31
N ASN A 204 23.55 -4.25 -20.81
CA ASN A 204 24.93 -4.63 -21.12
C ASN A 204 25.54 -5.43 -19.96
N SER A 205 25.47 -6.76 -20.05
CA SER A 205 25.95 -7.71 -19.02
C SER A 205 27.44 -7.62 -18.68
N GLU A 206 28.27 -7.01 -19.54
CA GLU A 206 29.70 -6.82 -19.27
C GLU A 206 29.98 -5.64 -18.32
N VAL A 207 29.15 -4.60 -18.31
CA VAL A 207 29.37 -3.38 -17.51
C VAL A 207 29.09 -3.63 -16.03
N ILE A 208 28.09 -4.47 -15.71
CA ILE A 208 27.72 -4.80 -14.33
C ILE A 208 28.88 -5.49 -13.59
N LYS A 209 29.60 -6.39 -14.27
CA LYS A 209 30.74 -7.11 -13.67
C LYS A 209 31.88 -6.15 -13.36
N ASP A 210 32.27 -5.29 -14.29
CA ASP A 210 33.39 -4.35 -14.08
C ASP A 210 33.09 -3.34 -12.94
N TYR A 211 31.85 -2.85 -12.83
CA TYR A 211 31.46 -1.93 -11.75
C TYR A 211 31.39 -2.61 -10.37
N LEU A 212 30.82 -3.82 -10.27
CA LEU A 212 30.73 -4.55 -9.00
C LEU A 212 32.14 -4.96 -8.51
N PHE A 213 33.02 -5.37 -9.42
CA PHE A 213 34.41 -5.71 -9.07
C PHE A 213 35.23 -4.47 -8.67
N ARG A 214 35.03 -3.31 -9.29
CA ARG A 214 35.72 -2.07 -8.90
C ARG A 214 35.24 -1.52 -7.56
N ALA A 215 33.94 -1.54 -7.28
CA ALA A 215 33.38 -1.03 -6.03
C ALA A 215 33.68 -1.94 -4.83
N THR A 216 33.67 -3.26 -5.02
CA THR A 216 33.89 -4.22 -3.91
C THR A 216 35.36 -4.55 -3.68
N PHE A 217 36.21 -4.64 -4.72
CA PHE A 217 37.57 -5.15 -4.58
C PHE A 217 38.68 -4.13 -4.88
N LYS A 218 38.35 -2.91 -5.32
CA LYS A 218 39.37 -1.92 -5.70
C LYS A 218 39.11 -0.54 -5.11
N SER A 219 38.98 -0.48 -3.78
CA SER A 219 39.26 0.75 -3.04
C SER A 219 40.73 1.12 -3.26
N GLY A 220 41.00 2.19 -4.01
CA GLY A 220 42.34 2.70 -4.31
C GLY A 220 43.03 3.40 -3.12
N SER A 221 42.70 3.05 -1.87
CA SER A 221 43.43 3.52 -0.70
C SER A 221 44.57 2.55 -0.40
N SER A 222 45.80 3.08 -0.43
CA SER A 222 47.07 2.35 -0.17
C SER A 222 47.16 1.66 1.20
N VAL A 223 46.13 1.81 2.04
CA VAL A 223 46.06 1.28 3.40
C VAL A 223 45.55 -0.17 3.42
N VAL A 224 44.80 -0.62 2.41
CA VAL A 224 44.23 -1.99 2.38
C VAL A 224 45.19 -3.02 1.78
N SER A 225 46.13 -2.62 0.91
CA SER A 225 47.10 -3.55 0.30
C SER A 225 48.20 -4.05 1.25
N LEU A 226 48.27 -3.51 2.47
CA LEU A 226 49.24 -3.94 3.49
C LEU A 226 48.67 -4.99 4.45
N ALA A 227 47.37 -5.30 4.37
CA ALA A 227 46.69 -6.25 5.25
C ALA A 227 46.19 -7.52 4.54
N SER A 228 46.58 -7.74 3.28
CA SER A 228 46.36 -8.97 2.51
C SER A 228 47.68 -9.57 2.07
#